data_AF-A0A6C0HQ23-F1
#
_entry.id   AF-A0A6C0HQ23-F1
#
_cell.length_a   1.000
_cell.length_b   1.000
_cell.length_c   1.000
_cell.angle_alpha   90.00
_cell.angle_beta   90.00
_cell.angle_gamma   90.00
#
_symmetry.space_group_name_H-M   'P 1'
#
loop_
_entity.id
_entity.type
_entity.pdbx_description
1 polymer ?
#
loop_
_entity_poly.entity_id
_entity_poly.type
_entity_poly.pdbx_seq_one_letter_code
_entity_poly.pdbx_strand_id
1 'polypeptide(L)'
;MATPSTNTSEECIELKNIKYKTMLLNGTPVKETKSSSDLTNLEKFLEDDKINIQNEPWSKLDKTIKTKKMMTYAEEYVKKNNLTSDEESALRAFLRDCLDRKRLQRVKDVEYDKTTGEVKDIPSLIFNKTTSHFTLKNLDKQRVSTLKSLPPKKAKGTIKNTKANDESESDNDN
;
A
#
# COMPACT_ATOMS: atom_id res chain seq x y z
N MET A 1 -3.27 75.01 51.50
CA MET A 1 -4.17 73.91 51.93
C MET A 1 -4.15 72.86 50.84
N ALA A 2 -3.74 71.64 51.21
CA ALA A 2 -3.62 70.52 50.29
C ALA A 2 -5.01 69.94 49.96
N THR A 3 -5.29 69.69 48.68
CA THR A 3 -6.36 68.79 48.24
C THR A 3 -5.71 67.52 47.69
N PRO A 4 -5.90 66.36 48.34
CA PRO A 4 -5.38 65.11 47.85
C PRO A 4 -6.44 64.32 47.05
N SER A 5 -5.91 63.37 46.28
CA SER A 5 -6.47 62.04 46.01
C SER A 5 -7.47 61.89 44.86
N THR A 6 -6.91 61.41 43.74
CA THR A 6 -7.49 60.35 42.90
C THR A 6 -8.24 59.31 43.73
N ASN A 7 -9.49 59.03 43.35
CA ASN A 7 -10.13 57.74 43.62
C ASN A 7 -11.15 57.47 42.51
N THR A 8 -10.72 56.68 41.53
CA THR A 8 -11.58 55.83 40.69
C THR A 8 -12.41 54.96 41.62
N SER A 9 -13.55 55.48 42.07
CA SER A 9 -14.52 54.73 42.87
C SER A 9 -15.04 53.60 42.00
N GLU A 10 -14.74 52.39 42.46
CA GLU A 10 -15.07 51.10 41.89
C GLU A 10 -16.54 51.07 41.43
N GLU A 11 -16.74 51.12 40.12
CA GLU A 11 -18.06 50.99 39.50
C GLU A 11 -18.75 49.74 40.08
N CYS A 12 -19.87 49.94 40.81
CA CYS A 12 -20.51 48.88 41.60
C CYS A 12 -20.70 47.62 40.75
N ILE A 13 -20.36 46.46 41.31
CA ILE A 13 -20.46 45.16 40.63
C ILE A 13 -21.88 44.94 40.08
N GLU A 14 -22.90 45.41 40.80
CA GLU A 14 -24.29 45.40 40.36
C GLU A 14 -24.52 46.22 39.08
N LEU A 15 -23.91 47.41 38.96
CA LEU A 15 -23.99 48.20 37.73
C LEU A 15 -23.32 47.50 36.56
N LYS A 16 -22.19 46.83 36.78
CA LYS A 16 -21.53 46.03 35.73
C LYS A 16 -22.42 44.87 35.29
N ASN A 17 -23.07 44.20 36.24
CA ASN A 17 -23.99 43.09 35.95
C ASN A 17 -25.24 43.57 35.20
N ILE A 18 -25.81 44.71 35.59
CA ILE A 18 -26.96 45.32 34.90
C ILE A 18 -26.56 45.75 33.48
N LYS A 19 -25.42 46.42 33.31
CA LYS A 19 -24.90 46.85 32.00
C LYS A 19 -24.66 45.66 31.08
N TYR A 20 -24.07 44.58 31.61
CA TYR A 20 -23.86 43.34 30.86
C TYR A 20 -25.19 42.70 30.45
N LYS A 21 -26.15 42.59 31.38
CA LYS A 21 -27.48 42.06 31.10
C LYS A 21 -28.20 42.87 30.03
N THR A 22 -28.18 44.20 30.12
CA THR A 22 -28.76 45.10 29.12
C THR A 22 -28.06 44.97 27.76
N MET A 23 -26.73 44.80 27.74
CA MET A 23 -25.98 44.58 26.51
C MET A 23 -26.32 43.24 25.84
N LEU A 24 -26.60 42.18 26.61
CA LEU A 24 -27.03 40.89 26.05
C LEU A 24 -28.46 40.94 25.47
N LEU A 25 -29.34 41.74 26.08
CA LEU A 25 -30.74 41.90 25.65
C LEU A 25 -30.92 42.87 24.48
N ASN A 26 -30.15 43.96 24.46
CA ASN A 26 -30.29 45.05 23.49
C ASN A 26 -29.14 45.12 22.47
N GLY A 27 -28.07 44.35 22.66
CA GLY A 27 -26.97 44.25 21.71
C GLY A 27 -27.44 43.53 20.45
N THR A 28 -27.00 44.02 19.29
CA THR A 28 -27.24 43.37 17.99
C THR A 28 -27.03 41.86 18.11
N PRO A 29 -28.00 41.02 17.70
CA PRO A 29 -27.87 39.58 17.83
C PRO A 29 -26.60 39.16 17.10
N VAL A 30 -25.70 38.49 17.83
CA VAL A 30 -24.53 37.86 17.25
C VAL A 30 -25.07 36.93 16.18
N LYS A 31 -24.80 37.25 14.91
CA LYS A 31 -25.17 36.38 13.79
C LYS A 31 -24.51 35.04 14.07
N GLU A 32 -25.30 34.04 14.44
CA GLU A 32 -24.84 32.65 14.39
C GLU A 32 -24.30 32.44 12.99
N THR A 33 -23.00 32.19 12.89
CA THR A 33 -22.38 31.75 11.65
C THR A 33 -22.97 30.39 11.37
N LYS A 34 -24.04 30.38 10.55
CA LYS A 34 -24.70 29.16 10.10
C LYS A 34 -23.63 28.22 9.59
N SER A 35 -23.46 27.09 10.27
CA SER A 35 -22.51 26.02 9.96
C SER A 35 -22.85 25.25 8.67
N SER A 36 -23.59 25.86 7.74
CA SER A 36 -23.90 25.25 6.44
C SER A 36 -22.67 25.00 5.57
N SER A 37 -21.54 25.67 5.87
CA SER A 37 -20.24 25.39 5.25
C SER A 37 -19.57 24.12 5.78
N ASP A 38 -19.94 23.61 6.95
CA ASP A 38 -19.22 22.49 7.57
C ASP A 38 -19.60 21.15 6.93
N LEU A 39 -20.86 20.99 6.51
CA LEU A 39 -21.30 19.76 5.81
C LEU A 39 -20.71 19.64 4.40
N THR A 40 -20.61 20.75 3.67
CA THR A 40 -20.01 20.76 2.32
C THR A 40 -18.49 20.55 2.36
N ASN A 41 -17.81 21.08 3.38
CA ASN A 41 -16.40 20.80 3.61
C ASN A 41 -16.16 19.34 4.04
N LEU A 42 -17.06 18.77 4.85
CA LEU A 42 -16.99 17.36 5.22
C LEU A 42 -17.18 16.45 3.99
N GLU A 43 -18.18 16.74 3.16
CA GLU A 43 -18.44 15.98 1.95
C GLU A 43 -17.25 16.04 0.99
N LYS A 44 -16.69 17.24 0.78
CA LYS A 44 -15.47 17.41 -0.02
C LYS A 44 -14.27 16.66 0.57
N PHE A 45 -14.09 16.68 1.89
CA PHE A 45 -13.01 15.94 2.55
C PHE A 45 -13.16 14.43 2.34
N LEU A 46 -14.38 13.90 2.45
CA LEU A 46 -14.67 12.48 2.21
C LEU A 46 -14.46 12.11 0.72
N GLU A 47 -14.81 12.98 -0.21
CA GLU A 47 -14.53 12.80 -1.64
C GLU A 47 -13.02 12.82 -1.94
N ASP A 48 -12.29 13.78 -1.36
CA ASP A 48 -10.84 13.89 -1.51
C ASP A 48 -10.13 12.64 -0.95
N ASP A 49 -10.55 12.13 0.21
CA ASP A 49 -10.03 10.89 0.78
C ASP A 49 -10.35 9.67 -0.09
N LYS A 50 -11.58 9.58 -0.61
CA LYS A 50 -11.97 8.52 -1.55
C LYS A 50 -11.09 8.56 -2.80
N ILE A 51 -10.88 9.73 -3.38
CA ILE A 51 -10.02 9.93 -4.56
C ILE A 51 -8.56 9.58 -4.24
N ASN A 52 -8.07 9.98 -3.06
CA ASN A 52 -6.72 9.67 -2.62
C ASN A 52 -6.50 8.15 -2.49
N ILE A 53 -7.45 7.43 -1.92
CA ILE A 53 -7.44 5.95 -1.82
C ILE A 53 -7.42 5.30 -3.21
N GLN A 54 -8.20 5.82 -4.17
CA GLN A 54 -8.22 5.30 -5.54
C GLN A 54 -6.89 5.53 -6.27
N ASN A 55 -6.25 6.68 -6.01
CA ASN A 55 -5.00 7.07 -6.66
C ASN A 55 -3.74 6.54 -5.95
N GLU A 56 -3.89 5.71 -4.91
CA GLU A 56 -2.75 5.20 -4.18
C GLU A 56 -1.84 4.34 -5.06
N PRO A 57 -0.51 4.53 -4.96
CA PRO A 57 0.43 3.69 -5.66
C PRO A 57 0.35 2.25 -5.13
N TRP A 58 0.56 1.26 -6.00
CA TRP A 58 0.52 -0.17 -5.67
C TRP A 58 1.24 -0.55 -4.37
N SER A 59 2.37 0.09 -4.05
CA SER A 59 3.11 -0.16 -2.80
C SER A 59 2.31 0.15 -1.54
N LYS A 60 1.42 1.15 -1.56
CA LYS A 60 0.62 1.60 -0.42
C LYS A 60 -0.70 0.84 -0.24
N LEU A 61 -1.20 0.19 -1.29
CA LEU A 61 -2.44 -0.57 -1.21
C LEU A 61 -2.39 -1.69 -0.15
N ASP A 62 -3.49 -1.87 0.56
CA ASP A 62 -3.66 -2.95 1.51
C ASP A 62 -3.62 -4.34 0.85
N LYS A 63 -3.17 -5.33 1.61
CA LYS A 63 -3.13 -6.73 1.17
C LYS A 63 -4.50 -7.20 0.67
N THR A 64 -5.58 -6.81 1.34
CA THR A 64 -6.95 -7.18 0.95
C THR A 64 -7.33 -6.61 -0.43
N ILE A 65 -6.98 -5.36 -0.71
CA ILE A 65 -7.25 -4.70 -1.99
C ILE A 65 -6.39 -5.36 -3.08
N LYS A 66 -5.10 -5.56 -2.81
CA LYS A 66 -4.17 -6.28 -3.71
C LYS A 66 -4.68 -7.67 -4.08
N THR A 67 -5.18 -8.44 -3.10
CA THR A 67 -5.74 -9.78 -3.33
C THR A 67 -6.97 -9.71 -4.24
N LYS A 68 -7.90 -8.79 -3.98
CA LYS A 68 -9.09 -8.62 -4.84
C LYS A 68 -8.69 -8.30 -6.28
N LYS A 69 -7.77 -7.35 -6.47
CA LYS A 69 -7.28 -6.97 -7.80
C LYS A 69 -6.52 -8.11 -8.49
N MET A 70 -5.76 -8.93 -7.75
CA MET A 70 -5.12 -10.14 -8.29
C MET A 70 -6.13 -11.19 -8.75
N MET A 71 -7.25 -11.35 -8.05
CA MET A 71 -8.30 -12.28 -8.49
C MET A 71 -8.94 -11.83 -9.81
N THR A 72 -9.24 -10.53 -9.94
CA THR A 72 -9.75 -9.95 -11.20
C THR A 72 -8.74 -10.13 -12.34
N TYR A 73 -7.47 -9.86 -12.08
CA TYR A 73 -6.40 -10.09 -13.06
C TYR A 73 -6.30 -11.56 -13.48
N ALA A 74 -6.44 -12.51 -12.56
CA ALA A 74 -6.41 -13.94 -12.88
C ALA A 74 -7.53 -14.31 -13.88
N GLU A 75 -8.73 -13.76 -13.69
CA GLU A 75 -9.87 -14.00 -14.58
C GLU A 75 -9.63 -13.44 -15.99
N GLU A 76 -9.07 -12.23 -16.08
CA GLU A 76 -8.69 -11.63 -17.36
C GLU A 76 -7.57 -12.41 -18.06
N TYR A 77 -6.59 -12.87 -17.28
CA TYR A 77 -5.47 -13.65 -17.78
C TYR A 77 -5.93 -15.01 -18.34
N VAL A 78 -6.89 -15.67 -17.68
CA VAL A 78 -7.51 -16.92 -18.15
C VAL A 78 -8.30 -16.69 -19.44
N LYS A 79 -9.10 -15.62 -19.50
CA LYS A 79 -9.83 -15.25 -20.73
C LYS A 79 -8.90 -14.93 -21.89
N LYS A 80 -7.77 -14.27 -21.63
CA LYS A 80 -6.78 -13.89 -22.66
C LYS A 80 -6.00 -15.10 -23.18
N ASN A 81 -5.71 -16.09 -22.33
CA ASN A 81 -4.89 -17.25 -22.68
C ASN A 81 -5.71 -18.54 -22.93
N ASN A 82 -7.05 -18.50 -22.79
CA ASN A 82 -7.94 -19.66 -22.88
C ASN A 82 -7.46 -20.85 -22.02
N LEU A 83 -7.10 -20.57 -20.76
CA LEU A 83 -6.61 -21.58 -19.81
C LEU A 83 -7.74 -22.50 -19.32
N THR A 84 -7.38 -23.69 -18.86
CA THR A 84 -8.33 -24.67 -18.30
C THR A 84 -8.73 -24.27 -16.87
N SER A 85 -9.90 -24.71 -16.40
CA SER A 85 -10.39 -24.45 -15.03
C SER A 85 -9.41 -24.83 -13.93
N ASP A 86 -8.61 -25.88 -14.13
CA ASP A 86 -7.60 -26.32 -13.16
C ASP A 86 -6.42 -25.33 -13.09
N GLU A 87 -6.00 -24.80 -14.23
CA GLU A 87 -4.92 -23.81 -14.33
C GLU A 87 -5.35 -22.46 -13.76
N GLU A 88 -6.63 -22.10 -13.89
CA GLU A 88 -7.20 -20.92 -13.23
C GLU A 88 -7.10 -21.02 -11.70
N SER A 89 -7.50 -22.16 -11.12
CA SER A 89 -7.42 -22.38 -9.67
C SER A 89 -5.97 -22.32 -9.19
N ALA A 90 -5.05 -22.95 -9.94
CA ALA A 90 -3.62 -22.90 -9.68
C ALA A 90 -3.06 -21.47 -9.75
N LEU A 91 -3.49 -20.66 -10.74
CA LEU A 91 -3.08 -19.27 -10.87
C LEU A 91 -3.58 -18.41 -9.71
N ARG A 92 -4.86 -18.55 -9.33
CA ARG A 92 -5.44 -17.82 -8.19
C ARG A 92 -4.69 -18.15 -6.89
N ALA A 93 -4.42 -19.44 -6.64
CA ALA A 93 -3.65 -19.89 -5.49
C ALA A 93 -2.22 -19.36 -5.52
N PHE A 94 -1.56 -19.40 -6.68
CA PHE A 94 -0.21 -18.90 -6.87
C PHE A 94 -0.10 -17.39 -6.63
N LEU A 95 -1.02 -16.59 -7.14
CA LEU A 95 -1.03 -15.14 -6.92
C LEU A 95 -1.24 -14.80 -5.44
N ARG A 96 -2.11 -15.56 -4.75
CA ARG A 96 -2.28 -15.42 -3.30
C ARG A 96 -0.99 -15.73 -2.54
N ASP A 97 -0.34 -16.86 -2.85
CA ASP A 97 0.93 -17.23 -2.22
C ASP A 97 2.05 -16.20 -2.53
N CYS A 98 2.03 -15.60 -3.73
CA CYS A 98 2.97 -14.53 -4.08
C CYS A 98 2.75 -13.25 -3.28
N LEU A 99 1.50 -12.90 -2.96
CA LEU A 99 1.18 -11.79 -2.05
C LEU A 99 1.57 -12.12 -0.61
N ASP A 100 1.34 -13.36 -0.16
CA ASP A 100 1.72 -13.84 1.18
C ASP A 100 3.23 -13.81 1.40
N ARG A 101 4.01 -14.26 0.40
CA ARG A 101 5.48 -14.24 0.40
C ARG A 101 6.09 -12.87 0.08
N LYS A 102 5.28 -11.81 -0.02
CA LYS A 102 5.73 -10.43 -0.28
C LYS A 102 6.51 -10.26 -1.61
N ARG A 103 6.28 -11.13 -2.61
CA ARG A 103 7.03 -11.11 -3.88
C ARG A 103 6.56 -10.04 -4.87
N LEU A 104 5.34 -9.52 -4.69
CA LEU A 104 4.70 -8.52 -5.56
C LEU A 104 4.46 -7.19 -4.83
N GLN A 105 5.37 -6.79 -3.92
CA GLN A 105 5.19 -5.56 -3.14
C GLN A 105 5.61 -4.29 -3.87
N ARG A 106 6.58 -4.39 -4.78
CA ARG A 106 7.16 -3.21 -5.44
C ARG A 106 6.35 -2.84 -6.67
N VAL A 107 6.30 -1.55 -6.97
CA VAL A 107 5.66 -1.02 -8.18
C VAL A 107 6.32 -1.55 -9.46
N LYS A 108 7.59 -1.98 -9.40
CA LYS A 108 8.28 -2.59 -10.56
C LYS A 108 7.83 -4.01 -10.87
N ASP A 109 7.25 -4.72 -9.90
CA ASP A 109 6.87 -6.12 -10.05
C ASP A 109 5.45 -6.28 -10.63
N VAL A 110 4.64 -5.20 -10.59
CA VAL A 110 3.23 -5.18 -11.00
C VAL A 110 2.93 -3.91 -11.81
N GLU A 111 2.35 -4.07 -13.00
CA GLU A 111 1.90 -2.96 -13.83
C GLU A 111 0.49 -2.54 -13.40
N TYR A 112 0.45 -1.61 -12.43
CA TYR A 112 -0.79 -1.07 -11.87
C TYR A 112 -1.15 0.27 -12.49
N ASP A 113 -2.37 0.40 -13.00
CA ASP A 113 -2.91 1.66 -13.47
C ASP A 113 -3.69 2.36 -12.34
N LYS A 114 -3.21 3.54 -11.92
CA LYS A 114 -3.84 4.34 -10.86
C LYS A 114 -5.17 4.95 -11.29
N THR A 115 -5.38 5.13 -12.60
CA THR A 115 -6.57 5.80 -13.13
C THR A 115 -7.76 4.85 -13.25
N THR A 116 -7.52 3.61 -13.67
CA THR A 116 -8.56 2.55 -13.70
C THR A 116 -8.61 1.76 -12.39
N GLY A 117 -7.53 1.82 -11.59
CA GLY A 117 -7.39 1.06 -10.36
C GLY A 117 -7.22 -0.44 -10.60
N GLU A 118 -6.81 -0.85 -11.80
CA GLU A 118 -6.69 -2.26 -12.21
C GLU A 118 -5.23 -2.65 -12.48
N VAL A 119 -4.96 -3.94 -12.37
CA VAL A 119 -3.63 -4.49 -12.68
C VAL A 119 -3.66 -4.97 -14.12
N LYS A 120 -2.86 -4.32 -14.98
CA LYS A 120 -2.80 -4.62 -16.41
C LYS A 120 -1.97 -5.87 -16.70
N ASP A 121 -0.81 -5.95 -16.07
CA ASP A 121 0.11 -7.07 -16.27
C ASP A 121 1.03 -7.27 -15.06
N ILE A 122 1.58 -8.48 -14.96
CA ILE A 122 2.64 -8.83 -14.02
C ILE A 122 3.85 -9.24 -14.87
N PRO A 123 4.79 -8.33 -15.15
CA PRO A 123 5.91 -8.60 -16.06
C PRO A 123 6.81 -9.76 -15.62
N SER A 124 6.78 -10.10 -14.33
CA SER A 124 7.54 -11.22 -13.77
C SER A 124 6.85 -12.57 -13.94
N LEU A 125 5.55 -12.61 -14.27
CA LEU A 125 4.77 -13.83 -14.41
C LEU A 125 5.15 -14.58 -15.68
N ILE A 126 5.59 -15.83 -15.50
CA ILE A 126 5.90 -16.75 -16.59
C ILE A 126 5.09 -18.02 -16.38
N PHE A 127 4.30 -18.35 -17.39
CA PHE A 127 3.61 -19.63 -17.47
C PHE A 127 4.47 -20.64 -18.21
N ASN A 128 4.86 -21.72 -17.52
CA ASN A 128 5.55 -22.82 -18.16
C ASN A 128 4.53 -23.82 -18.70
N LYS A 129 4.33 -23.84 -20.02
CA LYS A 129 3.39 -24.74 -20.71
C LYS A 129 3.75 -26.21 -20.57
N THR A 130 5.02 -26.56 -20.34
CA THR A 130 5.45 -27.97 -20.27
C THR A 130 5.16 -28.60 -18.92
N THR A 131 5.14 -27.81 -17.84
CA THR A 131 4.89 -28.29 -16.48
C THR A 131 3.59 -27.75 -15.89
N SER A 132 2.79 -27.00 -16.67
CA SER A 132 1.61 -26.25 -16.23
C SER A 132 1.81 -25.51 -14.90
N HIS A 133 2.99 -24.93 -14.71
CA HIS A 133 3.36 -24.21 -13.48
C HIS A 133 3.58 -22.73 -13.73
N PHE A 134 3.04 -21.92 -12.82
CA PHE A 134 3.27 -20.48 -12.78
C PHE A 134 4.54 -20.19 -11.97
N THR A 135 5.39 -19.34 -12.52
CA THR A 135 6.62 -18.90 -11.86
C THR A 135 6.76 -17.39 -11.98
N LEU A 136 7.43 -16.77 -11.00
CA LEU A 136 7.83 -15.36 -11.11
C LEU A 136 9.33 -15.29 -11.35
N LYS A 137 9.74 -14.73 -12.50
CA LYS A 137 11.14 -14.47 -12.83
C LYS A 137 11.60 -13.18 -12.18
N ASN A 138 12.83 -13.17 -11.67
CA ASN A 138 13.43 -11.96 -11.14
C ASN A 138 13.70 -10.98 -12.29
N LEU A 139 13.06 -9.80 -12.26
CA LEU A 139 13.21 -8.74 -13.25
C LEU A 139 14.48 -7.89 -13.06
N ASP A 140 15.21 -8.11 -11.97
CA ASP A 140 16.45 -7.40 -11.67
C ASP A 140 17.59 -7.92 -12.57
N LYS A 141 17.64 -7.41 -13.81
CA LYS A 141 18.72 -7.68 -14.79
C LYS A 141 20.12 -7.30 -14.27
N GLN A 142 20.21 -6.44 -13.24
CA GLN A 142 21.49 -5.93 -12.72
C GLN A 142 22.03 -6.76 -11.55
N ARG A 143 21.26 -7.72 -11.02
CA ARG A 143 21.78 -8.68 -10.04
C ARG A 143 22.68 -9.68 -10.76
N VAL A 144 23.90 -9.25 -11.07
CA VAL A 144 24.96 -10.13 -11.55
C VAL A 144 25.12 -11.22 -10.50
N SER A 145 24.87 -12.47 -10.89
CA SER A 145 25.03 -13.61 -9.99
C SER A 145 26.45 -13.58 -9.44
N THR A 146 26.61 -13.36 -8.14
CA THR A 146 27.94 -13.33 -7.49
C THR A 146 28.68 -14.65 -7.66
N LEU A 147 27.98 -15.74 -8.03
CA LEU A 147 28.56 -17.00 -8.48
C LEU A 147 29.49 -16.85 -9.70
N LYS A 148 29.24 -15.89 -10.59
CA LYS A 148 30.10 -15.63 -11.75
C LYS A 148 31.40 -14.89 -11.36
N SER A 149 31.37 -14.15 -10.26
CA SER A 149 32.55 -13.52 -9.66
C SER A 149 33.26 -14.41 -8.64
N LEU A 150 32.67 -15.56 -8.27
CA LEU A 150 33.34 -16.51 -7.38
C LEU A 150 34.46 -17.23 -8.13
N PRO A 151 35.59 -17.51 -7.47
CA PRO A 151 36.63 -18.35 -8.04
C PRO A 151 36.05 -19.70 -8.44
N PRO A 152 36.46 -20.29 -9.58
CA PRO A 152 36.03 -21.62 -9.97
C PRO A 152 36.33 -22.60 -8.83
N LYS A 153 35.33 -23.43 -8.51
CA LYS A 153 35.43 -24.40 -7.41
C LYS A 153 36.63 -25.30 -7.69
N LYS A 154 37.68 -25.19 -6.88
CA LYS A 154 38.85 -26.07 -6.99
C LYS A 154 38.36 -27.51 -6.73
N ALA A 155 38.57 -28.41 -7.69
CA ALA A 155 38.18 -29.82 -7.60
C ALA A 155 38.78 -30.53 -6.38
N LYS A 156 39.82 -29.96 -5.77
CA LYS A 156 40.42 -30.43 -4.52
C LYS A 156 40.08 -29.43 -3.42
N GLY A 157 39.08 -29.77 -2.61
CA GLY A 157 38.78 -29.06 -1.37
C GLY A 157 39.99 -29.07 -0.44
N THR A 158 40.06 -28.12 0.49
CA THR A 158 40.99 -28.23 1.61
C THR A 158 40.64 -29.49 2.41
N ILE A 159 41.65 -30.16 2.96
CA ILE A 159 41.64 -31.45 3.68
C ILE A 159 40.51 -31.56 4.75
N LYS A 160 39.94 -30.44 5.19
CA LYS A 160 38.80 -30.37 6.12
C LYS A 160 37.42 -30.69 5.51
N ASN A 161 37.30 -30.73 4.17
CA ASN A 161 36.02 -30.93 3.47
C ASN A 161 35.93 -32.24 2.68
N THR A 162 36.95 -33.09 2.75
CA THR A 162 37.02 -34.41 2.12
C THR A 162 36.49 -35.48 3.08
N LYS A 163 35.20 -35.44 3.42
CA LYS A 163 34.45 -36.64 3.84
C LYS A 163 33.01 -36.51 3.37
N ALA A 164 32.53 -37.58 2.74
CA ALA A 164 31.19 -37.81 2.20
C ALA A 164 30.85 -37.10 0.88
N ASN A 165 31.38 -37.61 -0.24
CA ASN A 165 30.52 -38.05 -1.35
C ASN A 165 31.33 -38.97 -2.26
N ASP A 166 31.31 -40.26 -1.93
CA ASP A 166 31.64 -41.34 -2.85
C ASP A 166 30.45 -42.31 -2.80
N GLU A 167 30.12 -42.92 -3.93
CA GLU A 167 28.93 -43.75 -4.24
C GLU A 167 27.73 -43.04 -4.90
N SER A 168 27.79 -42.92 -6.24
CA SER A 168 26.90 -43.66 -7.16
C SER A 168 27.09 -43.16 -8.60
N GLU A 169 28.05 -43.78 -9.28
CA GLU A 169 28.12 -43.79 -10.74
C GLU A 169 27.66 -45.19 -11.16
N SER A 170 26.42 -45.29 -11.65
CA SER A 170 25.93 -46.48 -12.36
C SER A 170 25.72 -46.08 -13.81
N ASP A 171 26.74 -46.34 -14.62
CA ASP A 171 26.63 -46.43 -16.07
C ASP A 171 25.64 -47.56 -16.41
N ASN A 172 24.67 -47.27 -17.28
CA ASN A 172 23.92 -48.31 -17.97
C ASN A 172 23.79 -47.92 -19.44
N ASP A 173 24.84 -48.21 -20.19
CA ASP A 173 24.79 -48.38 -21.65
C ASP A 173 24.55 -49.87 -21.94
N ASN A 174 23.32 -50.21 -22.33
CA ASN A 174 22.99 -51.23 -23.33
C ASN A 174 21.53 -51.11 -23.80
#